data_AF-A0A3A4VKK2-F1
#
_entry.id   AF-A0A3A4VKK2-F1
#
_cell.length_a   1.000
_cell.length_b   1.000
_cell.length_c   1.000
_cell.angle_alpha   90.00
_cell.angle_beta   90.00
_cell.angle_gamma   90.00
#
_symmetry.space_group_name_H-M   'P 1'
#
loop_
_entity.id
_entity.type
_entity.pdbx_description
1 polymer ?
#
loop_
_entity_poly.entity_id
_entity_poly.type
_entity_poly.pdbx_seq_one_letter_code
_entity_poly.pdbx_strand_id
1 'polypeptide(L)'
;MDWLRLHPYTLIAVAVSILVLAGAYVIQQRLGVEPDPNRTVAWGGFNGLLYPVDTSGRANTAAEQTLPDLYRDVQSGPPFWYSPPAMGDAGTEGDASTFDIEAFIAMLSEDSPNTGGDTGSVGAETFFDAYSFIPRGLIATSAPTQVFTESQQALHTYGNEAGSYIQVFEDRNRDMTRVLKDQFEDPEDALKRNALIGLAGSLAGVGESLENIQEVPTEARSANTKLAGSYRDMGAKLALVPNAGTEEELISAMLTYNAAVEGYVKNYVALVTLFSLAEVTFRDDEPGSVFMFSGGSGGF
;
A
#
# COMPACT_ATOMS: atom_id res chain seq x y z
N MET A 1 43.50 47.08 4.42
CA MET A 1 42.30 46.39 3.90
C MET A 1 41.98 46.80 2.46
N ASP A 2 42.92 47.39 1.72
CA ASP A 2 42.67 47.92 0.37
C ASP A 2 42.94 46.93 -0.76
N TRP A 3 43.63 45.83 -0.47
CA TRP A 3 43.89 44.75 -1.45
C TRP A 3 42.60 44.01 -1.86
N LEU A 4 41.68 43.80 -0.91
CA LEU A 4 40.37 43.16 -1.14
C LEU A 4 39.43 44.00 -2.03
N ARG A 5 39.66 45.32 -2.13
CA ARG A 5 38.87 46.21 -3.00
C ARG A 5 39.39 46.26 -4.43
N LEU A 6 40.65 45.90 -4.66
CA LEU A 6 41.30 45.96 -5.97
C LEU A 6 41.08 44.69 -6.81
N HIS A 7 40.66 43.58 -6.20
CA HIS A 7 40.47 42.30 -6.90
C HIS A 7 39.09 41.68 -6.64
N PRO A 8 38.00 42.31 -7.13
CA PRO A 8 36.64 41.77 -6.95
C PRO A 8 36.50 40.36 -7.56
N TYR A 9 37.25 40.05 -8.61
CA TYR A 9 37.24 38.75 -9.26
C TYR A 9 37.82 37.62 -8.40
N THR A 10 38.79 37.90 -7.52
CA THR A 10 39.36 36.86 -6.64
C THR A 10 38.38 36.51 -5.50
N LEU A 11 37.61 37.50 -5.02
CA LEU A 11 36.54 37.27 -4.06
C LEU A 11 35.40 36.42 -4.63
N ILE A 12 35.02 36.67 -5.88
CA ILE A 12 34.03 35.85 -6.59
C ILE A 12 34.56 34.42 -6.78
N ALA A 13 35.82 34.25 -7.17
CA ALA A 13 36.42 32.93 -7.35
C ALA A 13 36.45 32.10 -6.06
N VAL A 14 36.77 32.74 -4.92
CA VAL A 14 36.74 32.10 -3.60
C VAL A 14 35.31 31.74 -3.19
N ALA A 15 34.34 32.63 -3.38
CA ALA A 15 32.94 32.36 -3.06
C ALA A 15 32.35 31.20 -3.89
N VAL A 16 32.66 31.16 -5.19
CA VAL A 16 32.24 30.06 -6.08
C VAL A 16 32.89 28.74 -5.67
N SER A 17 34.17 28.76 -5.30
CA SER A 17 34.88 27.56 -4.85
C SER A 17 34.30 26.99 -3.55
N ILE A 18 33.91 27.85 -2.61
CA ILE A 18 33.22 27.44 -1.38
C ILE A 18 31.85 26.83 -1.69
N LEU A 19 31.09 27.41 -2.62
CA LEU A 19 29.79 26.88 -3.05
C LEU A 19 29.90 25.51 -3.72
N VAL A 20 30.91 25.30 -4.57
CA VAL A 20 31.15 24.00 -5.23
C VAL A 20 31.57 22.95 -4.20
N LEU A 21 32.43 23.30 -3.24
CA LEU A 21 32.85 22.38 -2.17
C LEU A 21 31.68 22.04 -1.23
N ALA A 22 30.84 23.01 -0.88
CA ALA A 22 29.63 22.77 -0.08
C ALA A 22 28.62 21.89 -0.83
N GLY A 23 28.43 22.12 -2.14
CA GLY A 23 27.60 21.27 -2.99
C GLY A 23 28.12 19.84 -3.07
N ALA A 24 29.43 19.67 -3.28
CA ALA A 24 30.07 18.35 -3.32
C ALA A 24 29.94 17.62 -1.96
N TYR A 25 30.05 18.34 -0.84
CA TYR A 25 29.87 17.79 0.50
C TYR A 25 28.43 17.31 0.75
N VAL A 26 27.43 18.09 0.32
CA VAL A 26 26.01 17.68 0.42
C VAL A 26 25.70 16.48 -0.48
N ILE A 27 26.32 16.40 -1.66
CA ILE A 27 26.18 15.23 -2.54
C ILE A 27 26.83 14.00 -1.91
N GLN A 28 28.02 14.11 -1.31
CA GLN A 28 28.65 13.00 -0.60
C GLN A 28 27.82 12.49 0.58
N GLN A 29 27.16 13.38 1.33
CA GLN A 29 26.24 12.96 2.40
C GLN A 29 24.98 12.25 1.87
N ARG A 30 24.62 12.43 0.60
CA ARG A 30 23.49 11.76 -0.07
C ARG A 30 23.88 10.49 -0.84
N LEU A 31 25.18 10.16 -0.95
CA LEU A 31 25.64 8.92 -1.61
C LEU A 31 25.53 7.66 -0.74
N GLY A 32 24.82 7.73 0.40
CA GLY A 32 24.47 6.57 1.23
C GLY A 32 23.31 5.72 0.67
N VAL A 33 22.98 5.86 -0.62
CA VAL A 33 22.10 4.93 -1.33
C VAL A 33 22.95 4.29 -2.41
N GLU A 34 23.58 3.17 -2.08
CA GLU A 34 24.05 2.26 -3.12
C GLU A 34 22.80 1.82 -3.91
N PRO A 35 22.75 2.01 -5.23
CA PRO A 35 21.73 1.37 -6.03
C PRO A 35 21.90 -0.13 -5.83
N ASP A 36 20.91 -0.77 -5.21
CA ASP A 36 20.84 -2.23 -5.12
C ASP A 36 20.95 -2.78 -6.56
N PRO A 37 22.07 -3.44 -6.92
CA PRO A 37 22.24 -3.95 -8.28
C PRO A 37 21.18 -5.00 -8.64
N ASN A 38 20.38 -5.46 -7.67
CA ASN A 38 19.26 -6.38 -7.87
C ASN A 38 17.88 -5.71 -8.02
N ARG A 39 17.77 -4.38 -8.07
CA ARG A 39 16.47 -3.71 -8.28
C ARG A 39 16.45 -2.78 -9.49
N THR A 40 16.53 -3.38 -10.68
CA THR A 40 15.90 -2.81 -11.88
C THR A 40 14.48 -3.38 -11.99
N VAL A 41 13.49 -2.70 -11.40
CA VAL A 41 12.08 -2.96 -11.69
C VAL A 41 11.67 -2.05 -12.83
N ALA A 42 11.87 -2.53 -14.05
CA ALA A 42 11.23 -1.97 -15.24
C ALA A 42 9.89 -2.67 -15.42
N TRP A 43 8.80 -1.90 -15.36
CA TRP A 43 7.48 -2.35 -15.77
C TRP A 43 7.55 -2.80 -17.23
N GLY A 44 7.50 -4.11 -17.47
CA GLY A 44 7.56 -4.71 -18.81
C GLY A 44 8.91 -5.29 -19.23
N GLY A 45 9.62 -5.99 -18.34
CA GLY A 45 10.84 -6.73 -18.68
C GLY A 45 10.82 -8.15 -18.12
N PHE A 46 10.60 -9.13 -18.98
CA PHE A 46 10.80 -10.55 -18.69
C PHE A 46 12.31 -10.83 -18.58
N ASN A 47 12.84 -11.02 -17.36
CA ASN A 47 14.02 -11.84 -17.06
C ASN A 47 14.40 -11.71 -15.57
N GLY A 48 14.43 -12.83 -14.84
CA GLY A 48 14.94 -12.85 -13.46
C GLY A 48 14.67 -14.11 -12.65
N LEU A 49 13.98 -15.12 -13.20
CA LEU A 49 13.74 -16.39 -12.52
C LEU A 49 14.22 -17.56 -13.37
N LEU A 50 15.53 -17.82 -13.39
CA LEU A 50 16.08 -19.18 -13.46
C LEU A 50 17.47 -19.18 -12.77
N TYR A 51 17.48 -19.71 -11.55
CA TYR A 51 18.58 -19.90 -10.58
C TYR A 51 20.00 -20.07 -11.15
N PRO A 52 21.01 -19.61 -10.39
CA PRO A 52 21.97 -20.59 -9.88
C PRO A 52 21.93 -20.67 -8.35
N VAL A 53 21.78 -21.92 -7.93
CA VAL A 53 21.87 -22.45 -6.59
C VAL A 53 23.28 -22.24 -6.03
N ASP A 54 23.41 -21.69 -4.82
CA ASP A 54 24.58 -21.91 -3.96
C ASP A 54 24.23 -23.02 -2.95
N THR A 55 24.16 -24.25 -3.46
CA THR A 55 24.36 -25.45 -2.65
C THR A 55 25.85 -25.77 -2.73
N SER A 56 26.54 -25.46 -1.64
CA SER A 56 27.78 -26.15 -1.34
C SER A 56 27.45 -27.62 -1.02
N GLY A 57 27.31 -28.44 -2.06
CA GLY A 57 27.24 -29.90 -1.90
C GLY A 57 26.57 -30.67 -3.03
N ARG A 58 27.42 -31.29 -3.86
CA ARG A 58 27.19 -32.45 -4.75
C ARG A 58 26.58 -32.21 -6.14
N ALA A 59 27.41 -32.52 -7.14
CA ALA A 59 27.09 -32.80 -8.52
C ALA A 59 26.18 -34.03 -8.70
N ASN A 60 25.31 -34.00 -9.72
CA ASN A 60 25.16 -35.09 -10.68
C ASN A 60 24.41 -34.64 -11.94
N THR A 61 24.76 -35.30 -13.04
CA THR A 61 24.58 -35.01 -14.46
C THR A 61 23.25 -35.46 -15.07
N ALA A 62 22.91 -34.79 -16.18
CA ALA A 62 22.18 -35.26 -17.38
C ALA A 62 20.63 -35.31 -17.37
N ALA A 63 20.01 -34.47 -18.20
CA ALA A 63 19.30 -34.85 -19.44
C ALA A 63 18.59 -33.64 -20.06
N GLU A 64 18.97 -33.27 -21.30
CA GLU A 64 18.21 -32.37 -22.17
C GLU A 64 16.86 -33.00 -22.52
N GLN A 65 15.76 -32.28 -22.25
CA GLN A 65 14.49 -32.47 -22.95
C GLN A 65 14.05 -31.11 -23.50
N THR A 66 14.03 -31.04 -24.83
CA THR A 66 13.53 -29.95 -25.66
C THR A 66 12.07 -29.61 -25.30
N LEU A 67 11.83 -28.42 -24.74
CA LEU A 67 10.49 -27.87 -24.50
C LEU A 67 9.84 -27.43 -25.83
N PRO A 68 8.54 -27.72 -26.05
CA PRO A 68 7.80 -27.28 -27.23
C PRO A 68 7.47 -25.79 -27.18
N ASP A 69 7.42 -25.19 -28.37
CA ASP A 69 7.32 -23.75 -28.64
C ASP A 69 5.96 -23.16 -28.23
N LEU A 70 5.87 -22.72 -26.96
CA LEU A 70 4.70 -22.16 -26.28
C LEU A 70 4.02 -21.01 -27.06
N TYR A 71 4.79 -20.33 -27.92
CA TYR A 71 4.31 -19.22 -28.72
C TYR A 71 3.27 -19.63 -29.76
N ARG A 72 3.29 -20.90 -30.18
CA ARG A 72 2.42 -21.41 -31.23
C ARG A 72 1.03 -21.81 -30.70
N ASP A 73 0.95 -22.26 -29.45
CA ASP A 73 -0.32 -22.67 -28.83
C ASP A 73 -1.22 -21.47 -28.47
N VAL A 74 -0.62 -20.33 -28.12
CA VAL A 74 -1.37 -19.10 -27.79
C VAL A 74 -2.07 -18.51 -29.02
N GLN A 75 -1.51 -18.67 -30.22
CA GLN A 75 -2.14 -18.17 -31.45
C GLN A 75 -3.29 -19.05 -31.96
N SER A 76 -3.37 -20.31 -31.53
CA SER A 76 -4.42 -21.25 -31.95
C SER A 76 -5.61 -21.35 -31.00
N GLY A 77 -5.62 -20.60 -29.89
CA GLY A 77 -6.71 -20.62 -28.91
C GLY A 77 -7.97 -19.86 -29.40
N PRO A 78 -9.19 -20.31 -29.05
CA PRO A 78 -10.42 -19.61 -29.41
C PRO A 78 -10.50 -18.22 -28.73
N PRO A 79 -11.13 -17.22 -29.38
CA PRO A 79 -11.24 -15.88 -28.82
C PRO A 79 -12.12 -15.89 -27.56
N PHE A 80 -11.65 -15.26 -26.49
CA PHE A 80 -12.41 -15.07 -25.26
C PHE A 80 -13.55 -14.07 -25.48
N TRP A 81 -14.77 -14.43 -25.07
CA TRP A 81 -15.91 -13.52 -25.04
C TRP A 81 -16.23 -13.14 -23.60
N TYR A 82 -16.30 -11.84 -23.35
CA TYR A 82 -16.69 -11.26 -22.06
C TYR A 82 -18.22 -11.18 -21.98
N SER A 83 -18.81 -11.74 -20.90
CA SER A 83 -20.25 -11.64 -20.62
C SER A 83 -20.46 -10.75 -19.38
N PRO A 84 -21.09 -9.58 -19.52
CA PRO A 84 -21.34 -8.70 -18.38
C PRO A 84 -22.45 -9.27 -17.45
N PRO A 85 -22.41 -8.95 -16.15
CA PRO A 85 -23.42 -9.40 -15.19
C PRO A 85 -24.76 -8.67 -15.39
N ALA A 86 -25.87 -9.41 -15.23
CA ALA A 86 -27.22 -8.87 -15.23
C ALA A 86 -27.57 -8.26 -13.86
N MET A 87 -28.10 -7.04 -13.85
CA MET A 87 -28.60 -6.37 -12.65
C MET A 87 -29.92 -7.03 -12.20
N GLY A 88 -29.97 -7.47 -10.94
CA GLY A 88 -31.19 -7.96 -10.29
C GLY A 88 -31.94 -6.83 -9.59
N ASP A 89 -33.27 -6.87 -9.72
CA ASP A 89 -34.26 -5.93 -9.16
C ASP A 89 -34.23 -5.87 -7.62
N ALA A 90 -34.35 -4.66 -7.07
CA ALA A 90 -34.43 -4.40 -5.64
C ALA A 90 -35.89 -4.48 -5.15
N GLY A 91 -36.18 -5.39 -4.23
CA GLY A 91 -37.43 -5.46 -3.47
C GLY A 91 -37.25 -4.88 -2.07
N THR A 92 -38.04 -3.84 -1.78
CA THR A 92 -38.12 -3.08 -0.52
C THR A 92 -38.75 -3.87 0.62
N GLU A 93 -38.16 -3.83 1.82
CA GLU A 93 -38.87 -3.82 3.11
C GLU A 93 -37.95 -3.21 4.18
N GLY A 94 -38.41 -2.13 4.82
CA GLY A 94 -37.62 -1.32 5.76
C GLY A 94 -37.96 -1.60 7.23
N ASP A 95 -36.98 -1.39 8.10
CA ASP A 95 -37.20 -1.04 9.51
C ASP A 95 -36.11 -0.06 10.00
N ALA A 96 -36.50 0.79 10.96
CA ALA A 96 -35.96 2.12 11.22
C ALA A 96 -34.63 2.14 12.01
N SER A 97 -33.51 2.22 11.30
CA SER A 97 -32.28 2.94 11.71
C SER A 97 -31.29 3.08 10.54
N THR A 98 -31.80 3.01 9.32
CA THR A 98 -30.99 2.88 8.11
C THR A 98 -30.65 4.28 7.60
N PHE A 99 -29.35 4.50 7.43
CA PHE A 99 -28.79 5.65 6.74
C PHE A 99 -29.57 5.93 5.45
N ASP A 100 -30.15 7.13 5.36
CA ASP A 100 -30.96 7.55 4.23
C ASP A 100 -30.04 8.05 3.10
N ILE A 101 -29.78 7.15 2.16
CA ILE A 101 -28.90 7.38 1.00
C ILE A 101 -29.47 8.49 0.11
N GLU A 102 -30.78 8.69 0.07
CA GLU A 102 -31.41 9.73 -0.76
C GLU A 102 -31.21 11.12 -0.15
N ALA A 103 -31.27 11.23 1.18
CA ALA A 103 -30.88 12.46 1.89
C ALA A 103 -29.37 12.76 1.75
N PHE A 104 -28.53 11.72 1.72
CA PHE A 104 -27.08 11.84 1.51
C PHE A 104 -26.71 12.27 0.08
N ILE A 105 -27.40 11.72 -0.94
CA ILE A 105 -27.20 12.14 -2.33
C ILE A 105 -27.72 13.56 -2.54
N ALA A 106 -28.81 13.96 -1.89
CA ALA A 106 -29.29 15.34 -1.92
C ALA A 106 -28.24 16.32 -1.36
N MET A 107 -27.57 15.94 -0.27
CA MET A 107 -26.48 16.72 0.34
C MET A 107 -25.22 16.81 -0.55
N LEU A 108 -24.91 15.77 -1.32
CA LEU A 108 -23.81 15.78 -2.30
C LEU A 108 -24.13 16.59 -3.56
N SER A 109 -25.42 16.79 -3.86
CA SER A 109 -25.89 17.60 -4.99
C SER A 109 -26.15 19.07 -4.63
N GLU A 110 -26.02 19.47 -3.37
CA GLU A 110 -26.02 20.88 -2.97
C GLU A 110 -24.69 21.51 -3.37
N ASP A 111 -24.73 22.14 -4.55
CA ASP A 111 -23.69 22.93 -5.17
C ASP A 111 -23.16 23.99 -4.19
N SER A 112 -22.00 23.71 -3.57
CA SER A 112 -21.32 24.70 -2.73
C SER A 112 -20.87 25.86 -3.60
N PRO A 113 -21.27 27.11 -3.29
CA PRO A 113 -20.92 28.24 -4.13
C PRO A 113 -19.41 28.46 -4.13
N ASN A 114 -18.86 28.44 -5.34
CA ASN A 114 -17.55 28.97 -5.71
C ASN A 114 -17.38 30.40 -5.16
N THR A 115 -16.69 30.56 -4.03
CA THR A 115 -16.16 31.87 -3.61
C THR A 115 -14.72 32.01 -4.09
N GLY A 116 -14.61 32.30 -5.38
CA GLY A 116 -13.44 33.00 -5.92
C GLY A 116 -13.31 34.37 -5.24
N GLY A 117 -12.07 34.73 -4.90
CA GLY A 117 -11.76 35.97 -4.22
C GLY A 117 -12.09 37.21 -5.06
N ASP A 118 -12.70 38.19 -4.41
CA ASP A 118 -12.32 39.59 -4.53
C ASP A 118 -12.93 40.37 -3.35
N THR A 119 -12.08 40.89 -2.47
CA THR A 119 -12.38 42.11 -1.71
C THR A 119 -11.09 42.90 -1.57
N GLY A 120 -10.88 43.81 -2.51
CA GLY A 120 -9.94 44.89 -2.37
C GLY A 120 -10.21 45.72 -1.10
N SER A 121 -9.18 45.90 -0.29
CA SER A 121 -9.04 47.00 0.66
C SER A 121 -7.71 47.69 0.38
N VAL A 122 -7.82 48.73 -0.43
CA VAL A 122 -7.00 49.94 -0.59
C VAL A 122 -5.80 50.07 0.36
N GLY A 123 -4.60 50.26 -0.23
CA GLY A 123 -3.56 51.10 0.38
C GLY A 123 -2.20 50.45 0.65
N ALA A 124 -1.52 49.95 -0.38
CA ALA A 124 -0.05 49.91 -0.40
C ALA A 124 0.45 49.91 -1.86
N GLU A 125 0.68 51.12 -2.33
CA GLU A 125 1.28 51.47 -3.61
C GLU A 125 2.55 50.63 -3.94
N THR A 126 2.57 50.07 -5.15
CA THR A 126 3.72 50.08 -6.07
C THR A 126 5.11 49.61 -5.59
N PHE A 127 5.23 48.66 -4.65
CA PHE A 127 6.54 48.12 -4.23
C PHE A 127 6.82 46.64 -4.57
N PHE A 128 5.85 45.88 -5.12
CA PHE A 128 6.06 44.46 -5.40
C PHE A 128 6.24 44.09 -6.87
N ASP A 129 6.12 45.05 -7.80
CA ASP A 129 6.29 44.76 -9.24
C ASP A 129 7.78 44.68 -9.67
N ALA A 130 8.71 45.18 -8.84
CA ALA A 130 10.15 45.09 -9.08
C ALA A 130 10.74 43.68 -8.82
N TYR A 131 9.96 42.78 -8.22
CA TYR A 131 10.40 41.42 -7.86
C TYR A 131 9.68 40.31 -8.65
N SER A 132 8.93 40.68 -9.69
CA SER A 132 8.31 39.73 -10.64
C SER A 132 9.33 38.97 -11.51
N PHE A 133 10.60 39.39 -11.49
CA PHE A 133 11.70 38.75 -12.21
C PHE A 133 12.50 37.73 -11.40
N ILE A 134 12.17 37.48 -10.13
CA ILE A 134 12.75 36.33 -9.42
C ILE A 134 12.08 35.08 -9.99
N PRO A 135 12.82 34.17 -10.66
CA PRO A 135 12.26 32.90 -11.07
C PRO A 135 11.73 32.20 -9.82
N ARG A 136 10.42 31.95 -9.75
CA ARG A 136 9.82 31.10 -8.71
C ARG A 136 10.25 29.62 -8.79
N GLY A 137 11.31 29.32 -9.57
CA GLY A 137 11.84 27.99 -9.82
C GLY A 137 12.87 27.49 -8.81
N LEU A 138 13.06 28.17 -7.68
CA LEU A 138 13.87 27.67 -6.55
C LEU A 138 13.04 27.64 -5.24
N ILE A 139 11.72 27.48 -5.34
CA ILE A 139 10.91 27.18 -4.15
C ILE A 139 11.25 25.74 -3.75
N ALA A 140 11.74 25.62 -2.52
CA ALA A 140 12.25 24.42 -1.88
C ALA A 140 11.52 23.13 -2.29
N THR A 141 12.29 22.12 -2.70
CA THR A 141 11.87 20.71 -2.83
C THR A 141 11.61 20.05 -1.46
N SER A 142 11.15 20.81 -0.47
CA SER A 142 10.56 20.23 0.73
C SER A 142 9.09 20.02 0.41
N ALA A 143 8.69 18.76 0.23
CA ALA A 143 7.28 18.39 0.30
C ALA A 143 6.69 19.06 1.56
N PRO A 144 5.49 19.65 1.48
CA PRO A 144 4.88 20.29 2.64
C PRO A 144 4.87 19.27 3.79
N THR A 145 5.50 19.64 4.91
CA THR A 145 5.41 18.83 6.13
C THR A 145 3.95 18.82 6.54
N GLN A 146 3.33 17.65 6.47
CA GLN A 146 1.94 17.49 6.89
C GLN A 146 1.86 17.81 8.39
N VAL A 147 1.06 18.82 8.72
CA VAL A 147 0.85 19.23 10.11
C VAL A 147 -0.35 18.47 10.63
N PHE A 148 -0.12 17.48 11.49
CA PHE A 148 -1.17 16.74 12.15
C PHE A 148 -1.61 17.44 13.44
N THR A 149 -2.91 17.41 13.72
CA THR A 149 -3.40 17.63 15.09
C THR A 149 -2.95 16.47 16.00
N GLU A 150 -3.05 16.65 17.32
CA GLU A 150 -2.67 15.59 18.28
C GLU A 150 -3.47 14.29 18.04
N SER A 151 -4.77 14.40 17.75
CA SER A 151 -5.61 13.24 17.43
C SER A 151 -5.23 12.58 16.11
N GLN A 152 -4.90 13.36 15.09
CA GLN A 152 -4.41 12.85 13.81
C GLN A 152 -3.05 12.16 13.95
N GLN A 153 -2.15 12.72 14.76
CA GLN A 153 -0.85 12.12 15.04
C GLN A 153 -0.98 10.79 15.77
N ALA A 154 -1.90 10.69 16.74
CA ALA A 154 -2.18 9.44 17.43
C ALA A 154 -2.72 8.37 16.48
N LEU A 155 -3.65 8.73 15.59
CA LEU A 155 -4.18 7.83 14.56
C LEU A 155 -3.13 7.43 13.52
N HIS A 156 -2.27 8.36 13.09
CA HIS A 156 -1.16 8.08 12.18
C HIS A 156 -0.14 7.12 12.81
N THR A 157 0.20 7.33 14.09
CA THR A 157 1.10 6.43 14.83
C THR A 157 0.51 5.03 14.93
N TYR A 158 -0.76 4.94 15.35
CA TYR A 158 -1.49 3.68 15.41
C TYR A 158 -1.58 2.97 14.05
N GLY A 159 -1.90 3.71 12.99
CA GLY A 159 -2.01 3.13 11.64
C GLY A 159 -0.67 2.60 11.12
N ASN A 160 0.44 3.25 11.45
CA ASN A 160 1.77 2.72 11.15
C ASN A 160 2.12 1.47 11.94
N GLU A 161 1.79 1.43 13.24
CA GLU A 161 2.01 0.24 14.06
C GLU A 161 1.18 -0.94 13.54
N ALA A 162 -0.13 -0.74 13.34
CA ALA A 162 -1.03 -1.75 12.80
C ALA A 162 -0.61 -2.21 11.39
N GLY A 163 -0.28 -1.27 10.51
CA GLY A 163 0.18 -1.55 9.16
C GLY A 163 1.48 -2.34 9.12
N SER A 164 2.39 -2.11 10.06
CA SER A 164 3.65 -2.85 10.15
C SER A 164 3.45 -4.35 10.38
N TYR A 165 2.46 -4.75 11.19
CA TYR A 165 2.15 -6.16 11.40
C TYR A 165 1.58 -6.82 10.14
N ILE A 166 0.75 -6.10 9.40
CA ILE A 166 0.18 -6.58 8.13
C ILE A 166 1.30 -6.73 7.09
N GLN A 167 2.15 -5.71 6.92
CA GLN A 167 3.28 -5.77 5.99
C GLN A 167 4.25 -6.91 6.31
N VAL A 168 4.58 -7.11 7.58
CA VAL A 168 5.44 -8.23 8.00
C VAL A 168 4.81 -9.59 7.64
N PHE A 169 3.49 -9.72 7.77
CA PHE A 169 2.78 -10.91 7.33
C PHE A 169 2.87 -11.09 5.81
N GLU A 170 2.59 -10.06 5.03
CA GLU A 170 2.65 -10.10 3.56
C GLU A 170 4.06 -10.42 3.06
N ASP A 171 5.07 -9.80 3.63
CA ASP A 171 6.48 -10.02 3.28
C ASP A 171 6.95 -11.44 3.59
N ARG A 172 6.47 -12.03 4.69
CA ARG A 172 6.80 -13.41 5.07
C ARG A 172 6.03 -14.45 4.25
N ASN A 173 4.86 -14.09 3.72
CA ASN A 173 3.94 -15.00 3.04
C ASN A 173 3.73 -14.60 1.56
N ARG A 174 4.79 -14.13 0.88
CA ARG A 174 4.72 -13.71 -0.54
C ARG A 174 4.28 -14.82 -1.48
N ASP A 175 4.47 -16.07 -1.09
CA ASP A 175 4.10 -17.27 -1.83
C ASP A 175 2.75 -17.86 -1.37
N MET A 176 1.92 -17.12 -0.63
CA MET A 176 0.62 -17.60 -0.14
C MET A 176 -0.25 -18.25 -1.22
N THR A 177 -0.27 -17.67 -2.44
CA THR A 177 -1.04 -18.21 -3.57
C THR A 177 -0.53 -19.58 -4.00
N ARG A 178 0.79 -19.77 -3.95
CA ARG A 178 1.41 -21.07 -4.23
C ARG A 178 1.09 -22.06 -3.13
N VAL A 179 1.16 -21.67 -1.85
CA VAL A 179 0.80 -22.55 -0.72
C VAL A 179 -0.66 -23.03 -0.83
N LEU A 180 -1.59 -22.12 -1.15
CA LEU A 180 -2.99 -22.46 -1.37
C LEU A 180 -3.18 -23.41 -2.56
N LYS A 181 -2.51 -23.13 -3.68
CA LYS A 181 -2.57 -23.95 -4.88
C LYS A 181 -1.99 -25.35 -4.65
N ASP A 182 -0.78 -25.42 -4.10
CA ASP A 182 -0.07 -26.68 -3.85
C ASP A 182 -0.92 -27.60 -2.95
N GLN A 183 -1.53 -27.05 -1.89
CA GLN A 183 -2.42 -27.81 -1.01
C GLN A 183 -3.71 -28.27 -1.70
N PHE A 184 -4.26 -27.48 -2.62
CA PHE A 184 -5.46 -27.86 -3.36
C PHE A 184 -5.18 -28.95 -4.41
N GLU A 185 -4.02 -28.88 -5.07
CA GLU A 185 -3.61 -29.87 -6.09
C GLU A 185 -3.24 -31.24 -5.48
N ASP A 186 -2.78 -31.25 -4.24
CA ASP A 186 -2.31 -32.46 -3.57
C ASP A 186 -2.62 -32.44 -2.06
N PRO A 187 -3.90 -32.67 -1.70
CA PRO A 187 -4.38 -32.50 -0.32
C PRO A 187 -3.84 -33.56 0.66
N GLU A 188 -3.35 -34.69 0.14
CA GLU A 188 -2.81 -35.80 0.93
C GLU A 188 -1.34 -35.58 1.35
N ASP A 189 -0.63 -34.64 0.71
CA ASP A 189 0.74 -34.31 1.09
C ASP A 189 0.78 -33.55 2.43
N ALA A 190 1.36 -34.21 3.44
CA ALA A 190 1.50 -33.67 4.78
C ALA A 190 2.31 -32.36 4.83
N LEU A 191 3.31 -32.18 3.94
CA LEU A 191 4.11 -30.95 3.91
C LEU A 191 3.30 -29.76 3.41
N LYS A 192 2.50 -29.96 2.35
CA LYS A 192 1.63 -28.92 1.78
C LYS A 192 0.50 -28.55 2.74
N ARG A 193 -0.03 -29.55 3.45
CA ARG A 193 -1.03 -29.37 4.51
C ARG A 193 -0.47 -28.52 5.64
N ASN A 194 0.71 -28.86 6.12
CA ASN A 194 1.38 -28.10 7.18
C ASN A 194 1.76 -26.68 6.73
N ALA A 195 2.10 -26.48 5.46
CA ALA A 195 2.34 -25.15 4.92
C ALA A 195 1.06 -24.28 4.95
N LEU A 196 -0.10 -24.82 4.57
CA LEU A 196 -1.37 -24.09 4.67
C LEU A 196 -1.77 -23.81 6.13
N ILE A 197 -1.56 -24.77 7.03
CA ILE A 197 -1.78 -24.56 8.48
C ILE A 197 -0.83 -23.47 9.02
N GLY A 198 0.42 -23.42 8.55
CA GLY A 198 1.39 -22.38 8.90
C GLY A 198 0.96 -20.98 8.42
N LEU A 199 0.44 -20.90 7.19
CA LEU A 199 -0.14 -19.66 6.65
C LEU A 199 -1.34 -19.19 7.49
N ALA A 200 -2.23 -20.13 7.83
CA ALA A 200 -3.39 -19.88 8.70
C ALA A 200 -2.98 -19.39 10.10
N GLY A 201 -1.94 -19.99 10.70
CA GLY A 201 -1.37 -19.53 11.97
C GLY A 201 -0.75 -18.14 11.85
N SER A 202 -0.09 -17.83 10.74
CA SER A 202 0.49 -16.50 10.49
C SER A 202 -0.58 -15.42 10.38
N LEU A 203 -1.73 -15.71 9.74
CA LEU A 203 -2.89 -14.81 9.74
C LEU A 203 -3.43 -14.56 11.15
N ALA A 204 -3.59 -15.61 11.96
CA ALA A 204 -4.04 -15.47 13.34
C ALA A 204 -3.06 -14.63 14.18
N GLY A 205 -1.75 -14.78 13.96
CA GLY A 205 -0.71 -14.00 14.61
C GLY A 205 -0.75 -12.50 14.30
N VAL A 206 -1.23 -12.09 13.11
CA VAL A 206 -1.52 -10.66 12.84
C VAL A 206 -2.61 -10.16 13.78
N GLY A 207 -3.69 -10.93 13.94
CA GLY A 207 -4.78 -10.58 14.84
C GLY A 207 -4.34 -10.47 16.31
N GLU A 208 -3.47 -11.38 16.77
CA GLU A 208 -2.86 -11.28 18.11
C GLU A 208 -1.98 -10.03 18.23
N SER A 209 -1.20 -9.70 17.20
CA SER A 209 -0.33 -8.52 17.22
C SER A 209 -1.15 -7.22 17.29
N LEU A 210 -2.23 -7.13 16.50
CA LEU A 210 -3.15 -5.98 16.51
C LEU A 210 -3.87 -5.80 17.85
N GLU A 211 -4.24 -6.89 18.53
CA GLU A 211 -4.89 -6.84 19.84
C GLU A 211 -3.93 -6.36 20.95
N ASN A 212 -2.63 -6.59 20.78
CA ASN A 212 -1.59 -6.24 21.74
C ASN A 212 -0.98 -4.84 21.54
N ILE A 213 -1.48 -4.05 20.60
CA ILE A 213 -1.09 -2.64 20.44
C ILE A 213 -1.44 -1.89 21.74
N GLN A 214 -0.43 -1.28 22.36
CA GLN A 214 -0.59 -0.66 23.68
C GLN A 214 -1.40 0.65 23.62
N GLU A 215 -1.15 1.45 22.58
CA GLU A 215 -1.71 2.79 22.44
C GLU A 215 -2.67 2.86 21.25
N VAL A 216 -3.86 2.27 21.42
CA VAL A 216 -4.94 2.41 20.45
C VAL A 216 -5.80 3.64 20.79
N PRO A 217 -5.88 4.65 19.89
CA PRO A 217 -6.76 5.80 20.04
C PRO A 217 -8.20 5.37 20.32
N THR A 218 -8.93 6.15 21.11
CA THR A 218 -10.28 5.76 21.57
C THR A 218 -11.23 5.55 20.40
N GLU A 219 -11.08 6.37 19.36
CA GLU A 219 -11.82 6.34 18.10
C GLU A 219 -11.55 5.04 17.33
N ALA A 220 -10.30 4.57 17.31
CA ALA A 220 -9.89 3.38 16.58
C ALA A 220 -10.10 2.07 17.36
N ARG A 221 -10.31 2.12 18.67
CA ARG A 221 -10.34 0.93 19.55
C ARG A 221 -11.32 -0.14 19.10
N SER A 222 -12.56 0.24 18.80
CA SER A 222 -13.57 -0.73 18.35
C SER A 222 -13.22 -1.34 16.99
N ALA A 223 -12.74 -0.52 16.05
CA ALA A 223 -12.33 -0.96 14.73
C ALA A 223 -11.10 -1.89 14.81
N ASN A 224 -10.11 -1.57 15.66
CA ASN A 224 -8.95 -2.41 15.91
C ASN A 224 -9.34 -3.79 16.45
N THR A 225 -10.19 -3.84 17.48
CA THR A 225 -10.66 -5.12 18.06
C THR A 225 -11.37 -5.98 17.02
N LYS A 226 -12.21 -5.37 16.17
CA LYS A 226 -12.91 -6.08 15.09
C LYS A 226 -11.94 -6.57 14.01
N LEU A 227 -10.97 -5.75 13.62
CA LEU A 227 -9.96 -6.13 12.64
C LEU A 227 -9.08 -7.28 13.17
N ALA A 228 -8.57 -7.14 14.39
CA ALA A 228 -7.81 -8.18 15.09
C ALA A 228 -8.59 -9.50 15.21
N GLY A 229 -9.87 -9.41 15.60
CA GLY A 229 -10.78 -10.55 15.63
C GLY A 229 -10.94 -11.22 14.27
N SER A 230 -11.10 -10.44 13.20
CA SER A 230 -11.27 -10.99 11.85
C SER A 230 -10.03 -11.69 11.31
N TYR A 231 -8.82 -11.21 11.62
CA TYR A 231 -7.57 -11.92 11.29
C TYR A 231 -7.48 -13.29 11.98
N ARG A 232 -7.82 -13.34 13.28
CA ARG A 232 -7.89 -14.59 14.03
C ARG A 232 -8.93 -15.55 13.47
N ASP A 233 -10.12 -15.05 13.13
CA ASP A 233 -11.18 -15.87 12.57
C ASP A 233 -10.81 -16.41 11.20
N MET A 234 -10.29 -15.57 10.29
CA MET A 234 -9.76 -16.02 8.99
C MET A 234 -8.70 -17.12 9.14
N GLY A 235 -7.72 -16.93 10.03
CA GLY A 235 -6.70 -17.94 10.31
C GLY A 235 -7.32 -19.24 10.82
N ALA A 236 -8.21 -19.17 11.80
CA ALA A 236 -8.89 -20.35 12.35
C ALA A 236 -9.71 -21.10 11.30
N LYS A 237 -10.44 -20.38 10.42
CA LYS A 237 -11.24 -21.01 9.35
C LYS A 237 -10.39 -21.55 8.21
N LEU A 238 -9.30 -20.88 7.85
CA LEU A 238 -8.37 -21.36 6.82
C LEU A 238 -7.72 -22.69 7.23
N ALA A 239 -7.39 -22.84 8.52
CA ALA A 239 -6.83 -24.07 9.06
C ALA A 239 -7.79 -25.27 8.99
N LEU A 240 -9.10 -25.06 8.76
CA LEU A 240 -10.06 -26.15 8.59
C LEU A 240 -9.98 -26.77 7.19
N VAL A 241 -9.62 -25.98 6.17
CA VAL A 241 -9.60 -26.42 4.77
C VAL A 241 -8.73 -27.66 4.56
N PRO A 242 -7.45 -27.71 4.99
CA PRO A 242 -6.63 -28.89 4.76
C PRO A 242 -6.90 -30.05 5.73
N ASN A 243 -7.83 -29.88 6.67
CA ASN A 243 -8.23 -30.90 7.64
C ASN A 243 -9.58 -31.56 7.29
N ALA A 244 -10.26 -31.09 6.24
CA ALA A 244 -11.48 -31.71 5.75
C ALA A 244 -11.20 -33.12 5.22
N GLY A 245 -11.96 -34.12 5.68
CA GLY A 245 -11.80 -35.52 5.30
C GLY A 245 -12.69 -35.94 4.14
N THR A 246 -13.76 -35.18 3.86
CA THR A 246 -14.63 -35.40 2.69
C THR A 246 -14.72 -34.16 1.80
N GLU A 247 -15.20 -34.34 0.57
CA GLU A 247 -15.42 -33.25 -0.37
C GLU A 247 -16.47 -32.25 0.15
N GLU A 248 -17.53 -32.72 0.81
CA GLU A 248 -18.53 -31.87 1.43
C GLU A 248 -17.95 -31.03 2.59
N GLU A 249 -17.10 -31.64 3.43
CA GLU A 249 -16.39 -30.93 4.49
C GLU A 249 -15.43 -29.89 3.92
N LEU A 250 -14.77 -30.19 2.80
CA LEU A 250 -13.85 -29.27 2.13
C LEU A 250 -14.59 -28.05 1.61
N ILE A 251 -15.69 -28.26 0.88
CA ILE A 251 -16.55 -27.19 0.37
C ILE A 251 -17.09 -26.35 1.54
N SER A 252 -17.55 -26.99 2.62
CA SER A 252 -18.04 -26.30 3.82
C SER A 252 -16.95 -25.45 4.48
N ALA A 253 -15.73 -25.96 4.60
CA ALA A 253 -14.59 -25.24 5.15
C ALA A 253 -14.22 -24.02 4.29
N MET A 254 -14.21 -24.16 2.97
CA MET A 254 -13.96 -23.05 2.03
C MET A 254 -15.03 -21.96 2.12
N LEU A 255 -16.32 -22.35 2.17
CA LEU A 255 -17.41 -21.39 2.33
C LEU A 255 -17.33 -20.65 3.67
N THR A 256 -16.98 -21.36 4.75
CA THR A 256 -16.79 -20.76 6.07
C THR A 256 -15.61 -19.78 6.09
N TYR A 257 -14.50 -20.14 5.42
CA TYR A 257 -13.38 -19.23 5.25
C TYR A 257 -13.76 -17.98 4.44
N ASN A 258 -14.47 -18.14 3.32
CA ASN A 258 -14.94 -17.00 2.51
C ASN A 258 -15.82 -16.04 3.31
N ALA A 259 -16.74 -16.57 4.12
CA ALA A 259 -17.56 -15.75 5.01
C ALA A 259 -16.72 -14.97 6.05
N ALA A 260 -15.65 -15.58 6.59
CA ALA A 260 -14.72 -14.90 7.48
C ALA A 260 -13.93 -13.79 6.75
N VAL A 261 -13.54 -14.02 5.49
CA VAL A 261 -12.89 -13.01 4.63
C VAL A 261 -13.82 -11.83 4.38
N GLU A 262 -15.11 -12.06 4.11
CA GLU A 262 -16.07 -10.96 3.97
C GLU A 262 -16.19 -10.12 5.26
N GLY A 263 -16.16 -10.77 6.42
CA GLY A 263 -16.11 -10.10 7.73
C GLY A 263 -14.85 -9.26 7.89
N TYR A 264 -13.70 -9.80 7.52
CA TYR A 264 -12.43 -9.08 7.48
C TYR A 264 -12.50 -7.85 6.58
N VAL A 265 -12.95 -7.98 5.34
CA VAL A 265 -13.02 -6.86 4.39
C VAL A 265 -13.87 -5.72 4.95
N LYS A 266 -15.03 -6.02 5.55
CA LYS A 266 -15.89 -5.01 6.19
C LYS A 266 -15.17 -4.28 7.33
N ASN A 267 -14.48 -5.02 8.18
CA ASN A 267 -13.76 -4.44 9.32
C ASN A 267 -12.52 -3.65 8.89
N TYR A 268 -11.83 -4.11 7.85
CA TYR A 268 -10.69 -3.43 7.24
C TYR A 268 -11.12 -2.08 6.65
N VAL A 269 -12.16 -2.10 5.81
CA VAL A 269 -12.73 -0.89 5.19
C VAL A 269 -13.23 0.08 6.26
N ALA A 270 -13.81 -0.40 7.36
CA ALA A 270 -14.20 0.48 8.47
C ALA A 270 -13.00 1.22 9.07
N LEU A 271 -11.85 0.56 9.20
CA LEU A 271 -10.63 1.20 9.71
C LEU A 271 -10.05 2.20 8.70
N VAL A 272 -10.02 1.84 7.41
CA VAL A 272 -9.62 2.76 6.33
C VAL A 272 -10.53 4.00 6.30
N THR A 273 -11.84 3.79 6.46
CA THR A 273 -12.83 4.88 6.49
C THR A 273 -12.59 5.80 7.67
N LEU A 274 -12.22 5.25 8.83
CA LEU A 274 -11.86 6.03 10.00
C LEU A 274 -10.65 6.94 9.73
N PHE A 275 -9.59 6.42 9.10
CA PHE A 275 -8.44 7.23 8.72
C PHE A 275 -8.82 8.33 7.71
N SER A 276 -9.63 7.99 6.71
CA SER A 276 -10.11 8.96 5.72
C SER A 276 -10.95 10.08 6.35
N LEU A 277 -11.87 9.75 7.27
CA LEU A 277 -12.70 10.74 7.97
C LEU A 277 -11.89 11.63 8.91
N ALA A 278 -10.81 11.09 9.48
CA ALA A 278 -9.89 11.85 10.32
C ALA A 278 -8.85 12.65 9.51
N GLU A 279 -8.90 12.60 8.17
CA GLU A 279 -7.92 13.21 7.26
C GLU A 279 -6.47 12.73 7.53
N VAL A 280 -6.33 11.50 8.01
CA VAL A 280 -5.03 10.87 8.23
C VAL A 280 -4.61 10.18 6.94
N THR A 281 -3.42 10.56 6.45
CA THR A 281 -2.83 9.96 5.26
C THR A 281 -1.47 9.37 5.60
N PHE A 282 -1.09 8.32 4.88
CA PHE A 282 0.21 7.68 5.01
C PHE A 282 1.02 7.89 3.74
N ARG A 283 2.33 8.03 3.89
CA ARG A 283 3.26 8.08 2.75
C ARG A 283 3.47 6.68 2.19
N ASP A 284 3.88 6.58 0.92
CA ASP A 284 4.12 5.29 0.25
C ASP A 284 5.24 4.46 0.93
N ASP A 285 6.16 5.11 1.65
CA ASP A 285 7.24 4.47 2.42
C ASP A 285 6.85 4.12 3.86
N GLU A 286 5.64 4.46 4.29
CA GLU A 286 5.15 4.19 5.63
C GLU A 286 4.36 2.88 5.70
N PRO A 287 4.45 2.12 6.81
CA PRO A 287 3.69 0.88 6.94
C PRO A 287 2.17 1.05 6.90
N GLY A 288 1.67 2.20 7.36
CA GLY A 288 0.25 2.53 7.31
C GLY A 288 -0.29 2.75 5.90
N SER A 289 0.57 2.82 4.87
CA SER A 289 0.17 2.89 3.46
C SER A 289 -0.76 1.77 3.02
N VAL A 290 -0.74 0.62 3.71
CA VAL A 290 -1.69 -0.48 3.47
C VAL A 290 -3.15 0.00 3.56
N PHE A 291 -3.43 0.97 4.44
CA PHE A 291 -4.76 1.53 4.63
C PHE A 291 -5.13 2.63 3.64
N MET A 292 -4.23 2.99 2.71
CA MET A 292 -4.51 3.97 1.67
C MET A 292 -4.97 3.26 0.41
N PHE A 293 -6.17 3.56 -0.06
CA PHE A 293 -6.52 3.25 -1.44
C PHE A 293 -5.75 4.22 -2.31
N SER A 294 -4.81 3.72 -3.12
CA SER A 294 -4.15 4.53 -4.14
C SER A 294 -5.23 4.96 -5.13
N GLY A 295 -5.79 6.14 -4.94
CA GLY A 295 -6.48 6.85 -5.99
C GLY A 295 -5.45 7.10 -7.07
N GLY A 296 -5.44 6.26 -8.10
CA GLY A 296 -4.68 6.57 -9.31
C GLY A 296 -5.07 7.99 -9.69
N SER A 297 -4.08 8.87 -9.78
CA SER A 297 -4.22 10.19 -10.38
C SER A 297 -4.46 10.05 -11.89
N GLY A 298 -5.56 9.41 -12.26
CA GLY A 298 -6.15 9.46 -13.56
C GLY A 298 -7.22 10.54 -13.51
N GLY A 299 -6.86 11.75 -13.95
CA GLY A 299 -7.83 12.78 -14.24
C GLY A 299 -8.91 12.23 -15.18
N PHE A 300 -10.16 12.47 -14.81
CA PHE A 300 -11.26 12.52 -15.76
C PHE A 300 -11.21 13.85 -16.51
#